data_AF-A0A1B6IUV3-F1
#
_entry.id   AF-A0A1B6IUV3-F1
#
_cell.length_a   1.000
_cell.length_b   1.000
_cell.length_c   1.000
_cell.angle_alpha   90.00
_cell.angle_beta   90.00
_cell.angle_gamma   90.00
#
_symmetry.space_group_name_H-M   'P 1'
#
loop_
_entity.id
_entity.type
_entity.pdbx_description
1 polymer ?
#
loop_
_entity_poly.entity_id
_entity_poly.type
_entity_poly.pdbx_seq_one_letter_code
_entity_poly.pdbx_strand_id
1 'polypeptide(L)'
;MWDIRRRISKPKSSTVSPSKSFNTVIQFSANKYNLCVGDSDGNVHVMALTEMPFSPMFQEEVLAQSIQNALISHPDMLKRLWTLGPPFVKSVKTYKDRLHNTFSNMFRDV
;
A
#
# COMPACT_ATOMS: atom_id res chain seq x y z
N MET A 1 -2.47 -3.02 -10.69
CA MET A 1 -1.87 -2.97 -9.34
C MET A 1 -1.13 -1.65 -9.15
N TRP A 2 -1.43 -0.92 -8.08
CA TRP A 2 -0.81 0.38 -7.76
C TRP A 2 0.15 0.26 -6.58
N ASP A 3 1.30 0.91 -6.68
CA ASP A 3 2.26 1.08 -5.58
C ASP A 3 2.19 2.54 -5.11
N ILE A 4 1.25 2.80 -4.19
CA ILE A 4 0.94 4.14 -3.70
C ILE A 4 2.12 4.83 -3.00
N ARG A 5 3.09 4.06 -2.51
CA ARG A 5 4.30 4.59 -1.86
C ARG A 5 5.23 5.26 -2.86
N ARG A 6 5.22 4.80 -4.12
CA ARG A 6 6.10 5.30 -5.17
C ARG A 6 5.40 6.29 -6.11
N ARG A 7 4.25 5.91 -6.67
CA ARG A 7 3.56 6.69 -7.69
C ARG A 7 2.09 6.30 -7.79
N ILE A 8 1.22 7.31 -7.75
CA ILE A 8 -0.23 7.11 -7.92
C ILE A 8 -0.73 7.38 -9.35
N SER A 9 0.00 8.18 -10.14
CA SER A 9 -0.50 8.67 -11.42
C SER A 9 -0.62 7.59 -12.50
N LYS A 10 0.09 6.47 -12.35
CA LYS A 10 0.05 5.32 -13.28
C LYS A 10 0.19 4.03 -12.47
N PRO A 11 -0.50 2.94 -12.85
CA PRO A 11 -0.32 1.65 -12.20
C PRO A 11 1.13 1.16 -12.35
N LYS A 12 1.63 0.43 -11.34
CA LYS A 12 2.93 -0.25 -11.42
C LYS A 12 2.85 -1.43 -12.39
N SER A 13 1.73 -2.14 -12.39
CA SER A 13 1.45 -3.21 -13.35
C SER A 13 -0.02 -3.22 -13.73
N SER A 14 -0.31 -3.63 -14.96
CA SER A 14 -1.66 -3.87 -15.46
C SER A 14 -1.64 -5.18 -16.23
N THR A 15 -2.62 -6.04 -15.96
CA THR A 15 -2.73 -7.37 -16.55
C THR A 15 -4.19 -7.58 -16.93
N VAL A 16 -4.42 -8.11 -18.13
CA VAL A 16 -5.75 -8.45 -18.63
C VAL A 16 -6.11 -9.85 -18.13
N SER A 17 -7.35 -10.05 -17.69
CA SER A 17 -7.83 -11.37 -17.28
C SER A 17 -7.73 -12.36 -18.43
N PRO A 18 -7.35 -13.63 -18.19
CA PRO A 18 -7.21 -14.64 -19.24
C PRO A 18 -8.49 -14.85 -20.06
N SER A 19 -9.66 -14.79 -19.42
CA SER A 19 -10.97 -14.92 -20.06
C SER A 19 -11.39 -13.69 -20.86
N LYS A 20 -10.76 -12.52 -20.61
CA LYS A 20 -11.18 -11.20 -21.12
C LYS A 20 -12.61 -10.81 -20.73
N SER A 21 -13.20 -11.54 -19.80
CA SER A 21 -14.54 -11.29 -19.27
C SER A 21 -14.51 -10.24 -18.17
N PHE A 22 -15.69 -9.75 -17.78
CA PHE A 22 -15.79 -8.74 -16.74
C PHE A 22 -15.47 -9.35 -15.38
N ASN A 23 -14.46 -8.80 -14.70
CA ASN A 23 -14.06 -9.22 -13.35
C ASN A 23 -15.08 -8.72 -12.32
N THR A 24 -15.61 -9.63 -11.49
CA THR A 24 -16.67 -9.35 -10.51
C THR A 24 -16.14 -9.27 -9.08
N VAL A 25 -15.11 -10.06 -8.76
CA VAL A 25 -14.51 -10.12 -7.42
C VAL A 25 -12.99 -10.23 -7.51
N ILE A 26 -12.31 -9.63 -6.53
CA ILE A 26 -10.85 -9.67 -6.40
C ILE A 26 -10.49 -9.85 -4.92
N GLN A 27 -9.60 -10.81 -4.62
CA GLN A 27 -9.17 -11.09 -3.26
C GLN A 27 -7.72 -11.56 -3.22
N PHE A 28 -6.95 -11.09 -2.25
CA PHE A 28 -5.62 -11.64 -1.98
C PHE A 28 -5.73 -13.01 -1.28
N SER A 29 -4.81 -13.91 -1.58
CA SER A 29 -4.62 -15.12 -0.78
C SER A 29 -4.23 -14.78 0.66
N ALA A 30 -4.40 -15.72 1.58
CA ALA A 30 -4.06 -15.54 3.00
C ALA A 30 -2.59 -15.10 3.22
N ASN A 31 -1.67 -15.64 2.41
CA ASN A 31 -0.26 -15.29 2.45
C ASN A 31 0.09 -14.01 1.66
N LYS A 32 -0.87 -13.38 0.99
CA LYS A 32 -0.73 -12.14 0.21
C LYS A 32 0.19 -12.22 -1.01
N TYR A 33 0.61 -13.42 -1.41
CA TYR A 33 1.46 -13.63 -2.60
C TYR A 33 0.66 -13.94 -3.87
N ASN A 34 -0.64 -14.20 -3.76
CA ASN A 34 -1.50 -14.46 -4.91
C ASN A 34 -2.72 -13.56 -4.88
N LEU A 35 -3.27 -13.32 -6.06
CA LEU A 35 -4.49 -12.58 -6.29
C LEU A 35 -5.48 -13.48 -7.01
N CYS A 36 -6.59 -13.76 -6.35
CA CYS A 36 -7.72 -14.50 -6.90
C CYS A 36 -8.71 -13.52 -7.52
N VAL A 37 -9.09 -13.74 -8.77
CA VAL A 37 -10.06 -12.92 -9.50
C VAL A 37 -11.16 -13.81 -10.04
N GLY A 38 -12.41 -13.52 -9.64
CA GLY A 38 -13.59 -14.14 -10.22
C GLY A 38 -14.14 -13.27 -11.35
N ASP A 39 -14.64 -13.90 -12.40
CA ASP A 39 -15.30 -13.22 -13.51
C ASP A 39 -16.79 -13.54 -13.64
N SER A 40 -17.44 -12.92 -14.62
CA SER A 40 -18.87 -13.03 -14.90
C SER A 40 -19.27 -14.35 -15.56
N ASP A 41 -18.32 -15.08 -16.13
CA ASP A 41 -18.55 -16.38 -16.76
C ASP A 41 -18.39 -17.54 -15.77
N GLY A 42 -18.09 -17.23 -14.50
CA GLY A 42 -17.91 -18.22 -13.44
C GLY A 42 -16.50 -18.78 -13.34
N ASN A 43 -15.52 -18.20 -14.06
CA ASN A 43 -14.12 -18.63 -13.92
C ASN A 43 -13.45 -17.94 -12.72
N VAL A 44 -12.46 -18.63 -12.16
CA VAL A 44 -11.57 -18.09 -11.12
C VAL A 44 -10.13 -18.16 -11.61
N HIS A 45 -9.49 -16.99 -11.68
CA HIS A 45 -8.10 -16.84 -12.09
C HIS A 45 -7.23 -16.56 -10.87
N VAL A 46 -6.19 -17.37 -10.66
CA VAL A 46 -5.22 -17.17 -9.57
C VAL A 46 -3.91 -16.66 -10.18
N MET A 47 -3.55 -15.42 -9.83
CA MET A 47 -2.36 -14.75 -10.33
C MET A 47 -1.31 -14.63 -9.22
N ALA A 48 -0.11 -15.16 -9.47
CA ALA A 48 1.01 -15.02 -8.54
C ALA A 48 1.62 -13.61 -8.63
N LEU A 49 1.89 -13.02 -7.47
CA LEU A 49 2.55 -11.72 -7.34
C LEU A 49 4.05 -11.94 -7.13
N THR A 50 4.83 -11.58 -8.12
CA THR A 50 6.30 -11.60 -8.07
C THR A 50 6.85 -10.20 -7.82
N GLU A 51 8.09 -10.11 -7.35
CA GLU A 51 8.79 -8.82 -7.16
C GLU A 51 8.07 -7.84 -6.21
N MET A 52 7.38 -8.39 -5.20
CA MET A 52 6.75 -7.60 -4.14
C MET A 52 7.81 -7.08 -3.17
N PRO A 53 7.82 -5.78 -2.86
CA PRO A 53 8.77 -5.24 -1.91
C PRO A 53 8.50 -5.83 -0.52
N PHE A 54 9.57 -5.94 0.29
CA PHE A 54 9.41 -6.29 1.70
C PHE A 54 8.45 -5.33 2.40
N SER A 55 7.59 -5.90 3.24
CA SER A 55 6.67 -5.11 4.04
C SER A 55 7.46 -4.17 4.96
N PRO A 56 7.12 -2.88 5.02
CA PRO A 56 7.76 -1.97 5.96
C PRO A 56 7.46 -2.41 7.40
N MET A 57 8.39 -2.14 8.31
CA MET A 57 8.25 -2.44 9.74
C MET A 57 7.03 -1.74 10.36
N PHE A 58 6.81 -0.48 9.97
CA PHE A 58 5.72 0.39 10.44
C PHE A 58 4.72 0.63 9.30
N GLN A 59 3.84 -0.35 9.05
CA GLN A 59 2.98 -0.36 7.85
C GLN A 59 1.95 0.77 7.84
N GLU A 60 1.34 1.07 8.99
CA GLU A 60 0.30 2.10 9.12
C GLU A 60 0.86 3.50 8.87
N GLU A 61 2.05 3.79 9.37
CA GLU A 61 2.74 5.07 9.19
C GLU A 61 3.23 5.25 7.76
N VAL A 62 3.78 4.18 7.15
CA VAL A 62 4.17 4.21 5.74
C VAL A 62 2.93 4.39 4.86
N LEU A 63 1.80 3.77 5.19
CA LEU A 63 0.53 3.99 4.48
C LEU A 63 0.07 5.45 4.61
N ALA A 64 0.01 5.98 5.83
CA ALA A 64 -0.40 7.36 6.09
C ALA A 64 0.48 8.36 5.33
N GLN A 65 1.80 8.18 5.39
CA GLN A 65 2.75 9.01 4.65
C GLN A 65 2.57 8.89 3.13
N SER A 66 2.33 7.68 2.61
CA SER A 66 2.12 7.45 1.18
C SER A 66 0.87 8.16 0.67
N ILE A 67 -0.22 8.12 1.45
CA ILE A 67 -1.46 8.83 1.13
C ILE A 67 -1.26 10.35 1.22
N GLN A 68 -0.57 10.85 2.24
CA GLN A 68 -0.25 12.28 2.35
C GLN A 68 0.58 12.77 1.15
N ASN A 69 1.61 12.03 0.76
CA ASN A 69 2.44 12.35 -0.40
C ASN A 69 1.61 12.34 -1.70
N ALA A 70 0.70 11.38 -1.84
CA ALA A 70 -0.20 11.29 -2.99
C ALA A 70 -1.16 12.50 -3.10
N LEU A 71 -1.54 13.08 -1.96
CA LEU A 71 -2.47 14.22 -1.87
C LEU A 71 -1.76 15.57 -1.75
N ILE A 72 -0.44 15.65 -1.93
CA ILE A 72 0.32 16.89 -1.72
C ILE A 72 -0.15 18.06 -2.62
N SER A 73 -0.68 17.74 -3.80
CA SER A 73 -1.28 18.71 -4.73
C SER A 73 -2.73 19.09 -4.42
N HIS A 74 -3.36 18.47 -3.42
CA HIS A 74 -4.76 18.65 -3.04
C HIS A 74 -4.89 19.04 -1.55
N PRO A 75 -4.58 20.31 -1.20
CA PRO A 75 -4.48 20.73 0.20
C PRO A 75 -5.78 20.57 1.01
N ASP A 76 -6.95 20.70 0.39
CA ASP A 76 -8.23 20.51 1.07
C ASP A 76 -8.47 19.04 1.45
N MET A 77 -8.02 18.10 0.62
CA MET A 77 -8.08 16.68 0.94
C MET A 77 -7.12 16.32 2.07
N LEU A 78 -5.93 16.94 2.12
CA LEU A 78 -4.99 16.76 3.23
C LEU A 78 -5.57 17.22 4.56
N LYS A 79 -6.26 18.37 4.61
CA LYS A 79 -6.94 18.83 5.82
C LYS A 79 -7.97 17.81 6.31
N ARG A 80 -8.78 17.27 5.40
CA ARG A 80 -9.76 16.21 5.72
C ARG A 80 -9.09 14.93 6.18
N LEU A 81 -8.00 14.52 5.53
CA LEU A 81 -7.22 13.36 5.93
C LEU A 81 -6.74 13.52 7.38
N TRP A 82 -6.26 14.71 7.76
CA TRP A 82 -5.81 14.97 9.12
C TRP A 82 -6.91 14.96 10.18
N THR A 83 -8.17 15.21 9.80
CA THR A 83 -9.30 15.10 10.73
C THR A 83 -9.63 13.66 11.13
N LEU A 84 -9.11 12.65 10.42
CA LEU A 84 -9.32 11.24 10.76
C LEU A 84 -8.55 10.80 12.01
N GLY A 85 -7.57 11.58 12.48
CA GLY A 85 -6.73 11.23 13.61
C GLY A 85 -5.61 10.22 13.26
N PRO A 86 -4.92 9.65 14.26
CA PRO A 86 -3.84 8.70 14.04
C PRO A 86 -4.25 7.50 13.16
N PRO A 87 -3.40 7.03 12.23
CA PRO A 87 -2.01 7.45 11.95
C PRO A 87 -1.89 8.69 11.05
N PHE A 88 -3.00 9.29 10.63
CA PHE A 88 -3.07 10.36 9.64
C PHE A 88 -2.87 11.76 10.23
N VAL A 89 -1.83 11.99 11.04
CA VAL A 89 -1.59 13.33 11.63
C VAL A 89 -0.59 14.15 10.81
N LYS A 90 -0.69 15.49 10.89
CA LYS A 90 0.15 16.45 10.15
C LYS A 90 1.64 16.33 10.46
N SER A 91 1.98 15.93 11.69
CA SER A 91 3.34 15.65 12.12
C SER A 91 3.41 14.31 12.84
N VAL A 92 3.65 13.25 12.09
CA VAL A 92 4.25 12.05 12.67
C VAL A 92 5.76 12.34 12.68
N LYS A 93 6.47 12.06 13.78
CA LYS A 93 7.92 11.81 13.68
C LYS A 93 8.12 10.93 12.44
N THR A 94 8.91 11.39 11.46
CA THR A 94 8.96 10.73 10.16
C THR A 94 9.21 9.25 10.38
N TYR A 95 8.63 8.35 9.58
CA TYR A 95 8.96 6.91 9.63
C TYR A 95 10.48 6.68 9.73
N LYS A 96 11.26 7.51 9.03
CA LYS A 96 12.73 7.56 9.09
C LYS A 96 13.26 7.84 10.50
N ASP A 97 12.67 8.78 11.22
CA ASP A 97 13.05 9.15 12.58
C ASP A 97 12.74 8.02 13.56
N ARG A 98 11.57 7.36 13.41
CA ARG A 98 11.20 6.22 14.26
C ARG A 98 12.10 5.02 14.00
N LEU A 99 12.36 4.69 12.74
CA LEU A 99 13.33 3.66 12.37
C LEU A 99 14.72 3.96 12.93
N HIS A 100 15.21 5.19 12.74
CA HIS A 100 16.55 5.58 13.19
C HIS A 100 16.70 5.42 14.70
N ASN A 101 15.69 5.85 15.47
CA ASN A 101 15.66 5.65 16.92
C ASN A 101 15.58 4.17 17.30
N THR A 102 14.76 3.36 16.62
CA THR A 102 14.66 1.92 16.89
C THR A 102 15.98 1.20 16.65
N PHE A 103 16.63 1.44 15.50
CA PHE A 103 17.93 0.84 15.21
C PHE A 103 19.02 1.38 16.15
N SER A 104 19.06 2.69 16.41
CA SER A 104 20.03 3.27 17.34
C SER A 104 19.91 2.71 18.76
N ASN A 105 18.71 2.37 19.22
CA ASN A 105 18.51 1.74 20.52
C ASN A 105 18.87 0.24 20.50
N MET A 106 18.55 -0.46 19.40
CA MET A 106 18.86 -1.89 19.25
C MET A 106 20.37 -2.18 19.26
N PHE A 107 21.19 -1.26 18.75
CA PHE A 107 22.65 -1.38 18.71
C PHE A 107 23.36 -0.66 19.87
N ARG A 108 22.63 -0.09 20.84
CA ARG A 108 23.22 0.48 22.06
C ARG A 108 23.44 -0.56 23.16
N ASP A 109 22.69 -1.66 23.10
CA ASP A 109 22.71 -2.74 24.09
C ASP A 109 23.58 -3.95 23.65
N VAL A 110 24.44 -3.76 22.64
CA VAL A 110 25.43 -4.72 22.13
C VAL A 110 26.82 -4.12 22.27
#